data_AF-A0A5B0MXK4-F1
#
_entry.id   AF-A0A5B0MXK4-F1
#
_cell.length_a   1.000
_cell.length_b   1.000
_cell.length_c   1.000
_cell.angle_alpha   90.00
_cell.angle_beta   90.00
_cell.angle_gamma   90.00
#
_symmetry.space_group_name_H-M   'P 1'
#
loop_
_entity.id
_entity.type
_entity.pdbx_description
1 polymer ?
#
loop_
_entity_poly.entity_id
_entity_poly.type
_entity_poly.pdbx_seq_one_letter_code
_entity_poly.pdbx_strand_id
1 'polypeptide(L)'
;MAPSFFKRCTKSGLPIFALIPTATGGLLAFLRLNHSGATVFHWLTRMSAVTGLCTWLSVLVSYLQFYRGMKYHGICRNTIPYKSPFQPYLTYFGLLMVILVIFFSGFEVFLKDNWSTSNFVTNYITLVIYILLFIYWKVTKRGKLVRIQEMDLIAGTKHFELMDAHYQENIKIPRTRIQKLWDWLL
;
A
#
# COMPACT_ATOMS: atom_id res chain seq x y z
N MET A 1 11.46 1.43 -4.46
CA MET A 1 12.76 0.73 -4.28
C MET A 1 13.63 1.63 -3.42
N ALA A 2 14.11 1.13 -2.28
CA ALA A 2 14.96 1.88 -1.35
C ALA A 2 16.46 1.60 -1.62
N PRO A 3 17.38 2.56 -1.36
CA PRO A 3 18.82 2.36 -1.39
C PRO A 3 19.27 1.10 -0.64
N SER A 4 20.31 0.43 -1.12
CA SER A 4 20.79 -0.85 -0.56
C SER A 4 21.23 -0.76 0.90
N PHE A 5 21.59 0.43 1.41
CA PHE A 5 21.98 0.62 2.80
C PHE A 5 20.83 0.34 3.79
N PHE A 6 19.56 0.54 3.38
CA PHE A 6 18.39 0.25 4.23
C PHE A 6 18.22 -1.24 4.51
N LYS A 7 18.89 -2.12 3.75
CA LYS A 7 18.89 -3.57 3.98
C LYS A 7 19.89 -4.00 5.07
N ARG A 8 20.73 -3.10 5.58
CA ARG A 8 21.72 -3.45 6.60
C ARG A 8 21.03 -3.65 7.95
N CYS A 9 21.15 -4.88 8.48
CA CYS A 9 20.65 -5.25 9.80
C CYS A 9 21.78 -5.41 10.81
N THR A 10 21.48 -5.21 12.09
CA THR A 10 22.40 -5.58 13.19
C THR A 10 22.52 -7.09 13.34
N LYS A 11 23.45 -7.55 14.18
CA LYS A 11 23.64 -8.98 14.49
C LYS A 11 22.37 -9.66 15.01
N SER A 12 21.47 -8.90 15.65
CA SER A 12 20.18 -9.37 16.16
C SER A 12 19.04 -9.28 15.12
N GLY A 13 19.34 -8.92 13.87
CA GLY A 13 18.35 -8.83 12.79
C GLY A 13 17.59 -7.50 12.69
N LEU A 14 17.93 -6.48 13.49
CA LEU A 14 17.20 -5.20 13.51
C LEU A 14 17.72 -4.25 12.39
N PRO A 15 16.86 -3.79 11.45
CA PRO A 15 17.25 -2.85 10.40
C PRO A 15 17.22 -1.40 10.92
N ILE A 16 18.22 -1.02 11.72
CA ILE A 16 18.28 0.30 12.38
C ILE A 16 18.17 1.46 11.37
N PHE A 17 18.84 1.35 10.22
CA PHE A 17 18.82 2.38 9.19
C PHE A 17 17.42 2.60 8.58
N ALA A 18 16.56 1.58 8.58
CA ALA A 18 15.16 1.73 8.16
C ALA A 18 14.25 2.16 9.31
N LEU A 19 14.60 1.80 10.56
CA LEU A 19 13.85 2.13 11.76
C LEU A 19 13.94 3.62 12.13
N ILE A 20 15.13 4.23 12.02
CA ILE A 20 15.32 5.63 12.44
C ILE A 20 14.38 6.60 11.67
N PRO A 21 14.30 6.54 10.33
CA PRO A 21 13.40 7.43 9.59
C PRO A 21 11.91 7.19 9.89
N THR A 22 11.49 5.94 10.07
CA THR A 22 10.09 5.62 10.39
C THR A 22 9.74 6.08 11.81
N ALA A 23 10.63 5.90 12.78
CA ALA A 23 10.47 6.39 14.14
C ALA A 23 10.42 7.93 14.22
N THR A 24 11.19 8.62 13.38
CA THR A 24 11.16 10.10 13.31
C THR A 24 9.79 10.60 12.84
N GLY A 25 9.10 9.86 11.97
CA GLY A 25 7.72 10.15 11.59
C GLY A 25 6.76 10.15 12.79
N GLY A 26 6.97 9.26 13.77
CA GLY A 26 6.19 9.23 15.01
C GLY A 26 6.41 10.47 15.89
N LEU A 27 7.60 11.06 15.88
CA LEU A 27 7.89 12.28 16.64
C LEU A 27 7.09 13.49 16.15
N LEU A 28 6.66 13.49 14.88
CA LEU A 28 5.80 14.55 14.33
C LEU A 28 4.43 14.62 15.00
N ALA A 29 3.98 13.56 15.67
CA ALA A 29 2.74 13.58 16.46
C ALA A 29 2.80 14.59 17.63
N PHE A 30 3.99 14.87 18.17
CA PHE A 30 4.18 15.84 19.26
C PHE A 30 3.98 17.30 18.81
N LEU A 31 3.91 17.60 17.51
CA LEU A 31 3.59 18.95 17.00
C LEU A 31 2.21 19.44 17.46
N ARG A 32 1.28 18.52 17.75
CA ARG A 32 -0.07 18.87 18.23
C ARG A 32 -0.07 19.56 19.60
N LEU A 33 1.01 19.47 20.39
CA LEU A 33 1.09 20.07 21.72
C LEU A 33 1.08 21.62 21.70
N ASN A 34 1.42 22.24 20.56
CA ASN A 34 1.34 23.69 20.39
C ASN A 34 0.16 24.08 19.49
N HIS A 35 -0.53 25.18 19.81
CA HIS A 35 -1.70 25.65 19.04
C HIS A 35 -1.39 25.91 17.55
N SER A 36 -0.21 26.45 17.25
CA SER A 36 0.28 26.64 15.87
C SER A 36 0.70 25.31 15.20
N GLY A 37 1.23 24.36 15.98
CA GLY A 37 1.67 23.06 15.47
C GLY A 37 0.52 22.11 15.12
N ALA A 38 -0.66 22.29 15.74
CA ALA A 38 -1.87 21.54 15.39
C ALA A 38 -2.26 21.70 13.91
N THR A 39 -2.15 22.91 13.36
CA THR A 39 -2.45 23.18 11.94
C THR A 39 -1.53 22.40 11.00
N VAL A 40 -0.22 22.41 11.28
CA VAL A 40 0.77 21.66 10.49
C VAL A 40 0.56 20.16 10.60
N PHE A 41 0.21 19.67 11.79
CA PHE A 41 -0.13 18.26 12.01
C PHE A 41 -1.36 17.85 11.19
N HIS A 42 -2.38 18.71 11.10
CA HIS A 42 -3.54 18.46 10.24
C HIS A 42 -3.17 18.42 8.76
N TRP A 43 -2.28 19.30 8.30
CA TRP A 43 -1.75 19.25 6.93
C TRP A 43 -1.06 17.92 6.64
N LEU A 44 -0.15 17.48 7.53
CA LEU A 44 0.56 16.19 7.40
C LEU A 44 -0.40 15.00 7.38
N THR A 45 -1.42 15.02 8.24
CA THR A 45 -2.42 13.95 8.32
C THR A 45 -3.25 13.85 7.05
N ARG A 46 -3.70 15.00 6.51
CA ARG A 46 -4.45 15.07 5.24
C ARG A 46 -3.60 14.54 4.07
N MET A 47 -2.35 14.98 3.96
CA MET A 47 -1.42 14.48 2.95
C MET A 47 -1.17 12.96 3.06
N SER A 48 -1.05 12.44 4.28
CA SER A 48 -0.87 11.01 4.54
C SER A 48 -2.08 10.19 4.09
N ALA A 49 -3.29 10.64 4.41
CA ALA A 49 -4.53 9.96 4.01
C ALA A 49 -4.67 9.86 2.48
N VAL A 50 -4.42 10.96 1.76
CA VAL A 50 -4.47 10.99 0.29
C VAL A 50 -3.38 10.09 -0.31
N THR A 51 -2.18 10.06 0.27
CA THR A 51 -1.10 9.15 -0.16
C THR A 51 -1.50 7.68 -0.01
N GLY A 52 -2.19 7.35 1.09
CA GLY A 52 -2.76 6.01 1.30
C GLY A 52 -3.76 5.64 0.21
N LEU A 53 -4.69 6.54 -0.14
CA LEU A 53 -5.65 6.32 -1.22
C LEU A 53 -4.97 6.11 -2.59
N CYS A 54 -3.94 6.90 -2.92
CA CYS A 54 -3.15 6.71 -4.14
C CYS A 54 -2.46 5.33 -4.17
N THR A 55 -2.02 4.84 -3.01
CA THR A 55 -1.43 3.50 -2.87
C THR A 55 -2.48 2.42 -3.13
N TRP A 56 -3.68 2.54 -2.54
CA TRP A 56 -4.79 1.62 -2.81
C TRP A 56 -5.21 1.62 -4.27
N LEU A 57 -5.24 2.79 -4.93
CA LEU A 57 -5.49 2.89 -6.37
C LEU A 57 -4.50 2.05 -7.18
N SER A 58 -3.20 2.16 -6.85
CA SER A 58 -2.14 1.37 -7.50
C SER A 58 -2.33 -0.13 -7.32
N VAL A 59 -2.70 -0.55 -6.11
CA VAL A 59 -2.95 -1.96 -5.78
C VAL A 59 -4.14 -2.50 -6.58
N LEU A 60 -5.25 -1.75 -6.65
CA LEU A 60 -6.44 -2.15 -7.41
C LEU A 60 -6.17 -2.25 -8.91
N VAL A 61 -5.43 -1.29 -9.48
CA VAL A 61 -5.02 -1.33 -10.90
C VAL A 61 -4.10 -2.53 -11.17
N SER A 62 -3.16 -2.81 -10.27
CA SER A 62 -2.26 -3.96 -10.39
C SER A 62 -3.03 -5.28 -10.30
N TYR A 63 -3.99 -5.38 -9.39
CA TYR A 63 -4.87 -6.55 -9.27
C TYR A 63 -5.70 -6.77 -10.53
N LEU A 64 -6.21 -5.70 -11.15
CA LEU A 64 -6.99 -5.82 -12.38
C LEU A 64 -6.14 -6.38 -13.55
N GLN A 65 -4.88 -5.97 -13.65
CA GLN A 65 -3.94 -6.53 -14.63
C GLN A 65 -3.61 -8.00 -14.31
N PHE A 66 -3.37 -8.32 -13.04
CA PHE A 66 -3.16 -9.69 -12.57
C PHE A 66 -4.34 -10.62 -12.93
N TYR A 67 -5.57 -10.17 -12.66
CA TYR A 67 -6.79 -10.90 -13.00
C TYR A 67 -6.92 -11.14 -14.51
N ARG A 68 -6.62 -10.11 -15.33
CA ARG A 68 -6.64 -10.22 -16.80
C ARG A 68 -5.58 -11.19 -17.32
N GLY A 69 -4.36 -11.17 -16.77
CA GLY A 69 -3.32 -12.10 -17.17
C GLY A 69 -3.59 -13.54 -16.73
N MET A 70 -4.14 -13.78 -15.54
CA MET A 70 -4.59 -15.15 -15.16
C MET A 70 -5.63 -15.68 -16.15
N LYS A 71 -6.59 -14.83 -16.55
CA LYS A 71 -7.60 -15.21 -17.54
C LYS A 71 -6.99 -15.49 -18.91
N TYR A 72 -5.99 -14.71 -19.33
CA TYR A 72 -5.28 -14.91 -20.60
C TYR A 72 -4.46 -16.22 -20.62
N HIS A 73 -3.77 -16.53 -19.53
CA HIS A 73 -2.97 -17.77 -19.40
C HIS A 73 -3.80 -19.00 -19.01
N GLY A 74 -5.14 -18.89 -18.93
CA GLY A 74 -6.02 -20.01 -18.58
C GLY A 74 -5.87 -20.53 -17.15
N ILE A 75 -5.24 -19.75 -16.25
CA ILE A 75 -5.03 -20.16 -14.86
C ILE A 75 -6.34 -19.99 -14.09
N CYS A 76 -6.89 -21.11 -13.62
CA CYS A 76 -8.09 -21.13 -12.81
C CYS A 76 -7.88 -20.40 -11.48
N ARG A 77 -8.80 -19.50 -11.13
CA ARG A 77 -8.77 -18.76 -9.85
C ARG A 77 -8.90 -19.62 -8.59
N ASN A 78 -9.17 -20.92 -8.75
CA ASN A 78 -9.20 -21.87 -7.64
C ASN A 78 -7.81 -22.42 -7.30
N THR A 79 -6.78 -22.15 -8.11
CA THR A 79 -5.41 -22.57 -7.82
C THR A 79 -4.75 -21.70 -6.74
N ILE A 80 -5.23 -20.47 -6.57
CA ILE A 80 -4.71 -19.56 -5.54
C ILE A 80 -5.29 -19.90 -4.16
N PRO A 81 -4.47 -19.94 -3.09
CA PRO A 81 -4.93 -20.27 -1.74
C PRO A 81 -6.00 -19.30 -1.20
N TYR A 82 -5.89 -18.02 -1.57
CA TYR A 82 -6.82 -16.98 -1.15
C TYR A 82 -7.52 -16.33 -2.35
N LYS A 83 -8.84 -16.37 -2.38
CA LYS A 83 -9.68 -15.72 -3.40
C LYS A 83 -10.76 -14.88 -2.74
N SER A 84 -10.87 -13.62 -3.16
CA SER A 84 -11.98 -12.76 -2.78
C SER A 84 -13.27 -13.10 -3.56
N PRO A 85 -14.46 -13.04 -2.98
CA PRO A 85 -15.70 -13.24 -3.73
C PRO A 85 -15.93 -12.11 -4.75
N PHE A 86 -16.75 -12.36 -5.78
CA PHE A 86 -17.24 -11.36 -6.75
C PHE A 86 -16.19 -10.57 -7.56
N GLN A 87 -15.01 -11.14 -7.81
CA GLN A 87 -14.03 -10.52 -8.72
C GLN A 87 -14.39 -10.78 -10.18
N PRO A 88 -14.24 -9.79 -11.07
CA PRO A 88 -13.54 -8.50 -10.89
C PRO A 88 -14.44 -7.32 -10.51
N TYR A 89 -15.75 -7.51 -10.35
CA TYR A 89 -16.71 -6.43 -10.09
C TYR A 89 -16.38 -5.64 -8.83
N LEU A 90 -15.96 -6.33 -7.76
CA LEU A 90 -15.56 -5.67 -6.52
C LEU A 90 -14.33 -4.77 -6.70
N THR A 91 -13.36 -5.17 -7.53
CA THR A 91 -12.21 -4.31 -7.86
C THR A 91 -12.62 -3.08 -8.66
N TYR A 92 -13.55 -3.20 -9.63
CA TYR A 92 -14.06 -2.03 -10.35
C TYR A 92 -14.80 -1.05 -9.44
N PHE A 93 -15.63 -1.56 -8.53
CA PHE A 93 -16.30 -0.75 -7.52
C PHE A 93 -15.30 -0.05 -6.58
N GLY A 94 -14.31 -0.77 -6.06
CA GLY A 94 -13.27 -0.20 -5.21
C GLY A 94 -12.46 0.87 -5.93
N LEU A 95 -12.14 0.66 -7.21
CA LEU A 95 -11.40 1.62 -8.02
C LEU A 95 -12.21 2.90 -8.24
N LEU A 96 -13.50 2.77 -8.56
CA LEU A 96 -14.41 3.91 -8.68
C LEU A 96 -14.49 4.69 -7.36
N MET A 97 -14.68 4.01 -6.24
CA MET A 97 -14.79 4.65 -4.92
C MET A 97 -13.51 5.37 -4.51
N VAL A 98 -12.33 4.78 -4.72
CA VAL A 98 -11.06 5.44 -4.43
C VAL A 98 -10.88 6.70 -5.27
N ILE A 99 -11.22 6.65 -6.57
CA ILE A 99 -11.16 7.83 -7.44
C ILE A 99 -12.10 8.93 -6.95
N LEU A 100 -13.34 8.58 -6.59
CA LEU A 100 -14.31 9.54 -6.07
C LEU A 100 -13.81 10.19 -4.77
N VAL A 101 -13.32 9.40 -3.82
CA VAL A 101 -12.80 9.93 -2.55
C VAL A 101 -11.61 10.86 -2.80
N ILE A 102 -10.68 10.50 -3.69
CA ILE A 102 -9.55 11.38 -4.04
C ILE A 102 -10.04 12.69 -4.66
N PHE A 103 -11.03 12.63 -5.55
CA PHE A 103 -11.59 13.82 -6.19
C PHE A 103 -12.27 14.75 -5.19
N PHE A 104 -13.04 14.21 -4.24
CA PHE A 104 -13.74 14.98 -3.22
C PHE A 104 -12.89 15.36 -2.00
N SER A 105 -11.70 14.76 -1.82
CA SER A 105 -10.83 14.99 -0.64
C SER A 105 -10.39 16.44 -0.45
N GLY A 106 -10.54 17.30 -1.45
CA GLY A 106 -10.24 18.74 -1.37
C GLY A 106 -11.42 19.66 -1.67
N PHE A 107 -12.65 19.13 -1.75
CA PHE A 107 -13.83 19.88 -2.20
C PHE A 107 -14.18 21.08 -1.32
N GLU A 108 -13.89 21.02 -0.02
CA GLU A 108 -14.16 22.10 0.95
C GLU A 108 -13.56 23.45 0.52
N VAL A 109 -12.43 23.44 -0.19
CA VAL A 109 -11.75 24.65 -0.67
C VAL A 109 -12.57 25.40 -1.73
N PHE A 110 -13.43 24.67 -2.45
CA PHE A 110 -14.29 25.23 -3.49
C PHE A 110 -15.66 25.69 -2.98
N LEU A 111 -15.95 25.50 -1.68
CA LEU A 111 -17.16 26.03 -1.07
C LEU A 111 -17.05 27.56 -0.91
N LYS A 112 -18.18 28.24 -1.06
CA LYS A 112 -18.26 29.70 -0.92
C LYS A 112 -17.68 30.14 0.43
N ASP A 113 -16.86 31.19 0.40
CA ASP A 113 -16.18 31.80 1.55
C ASP A 113 -15.13 30.91 2.29
N ASN A 114 -14.76 29.74 1.75
CA ASN A 114 -13.79 28.81 2.35
C ASN A 114 -12.44 28.72 1.60
N TRP A 115 -12.13 29.71 0.76
CA TRP A 115 -10.89 29.70 -0.01
C TRP A 115 -9.65 29.85 0.88
N SER A 116 -8.81 28.83 0.90
CA SER A 116 -7.50 28.85 1.56
C SER A 116 -6.45 28.23 0.66
N THR A 117 -5.51 29.07 0.19
CA THR A 117 -4.39 28.64 -0.66
C THR A 117 -3.57 27.54 0.02
N SER A 118 -3.41 27.61 1.34
CA SER A 118 -2.68 26.59 2.11
C SER A 118 -3.38 25.23 2.08
N ASN A 119 -4.71 25.20 2.27
CA ASN A 119 -5.48 23.95 2.21
C ASN A 119 -5.56 23.39 0.78
N PHE A 120 -5.67 24.26 -0.23
CA PHE A 120 -5.63 23.87 -1.64
C PHE A 120 -4.32 23.15 -1.96
N VAL A 121 -3.18 23.80 -1.69
CA VAL A 121 -1.86 23.24 -1.99
C VAL A 121 -1.67 21.95 -1.20
N THR A 122 -1.97 21.92 0.09
CA THR A 122 -1.77 20.73 0.93
C THR A 122 -2.58 19.51 0.44
N ASN A 123 -3.82 19.70 -0.01
CA ASN A 123 -4.66 18.59 -0.46
C ASN A 123 -4.26 18.07 -1.87
N TYR A 124 -3.83 18.95 -2.77
CA TYR A 124 -3.55 18.58 -4.17
C TYR A 124 -2.07 18.32 -4.47
N ILE A 125 -1.14 18.87 -3.68
CA ILE A 125 0.31 18.68 -3.89
C ILE A 125 0.71 17.20 -3.83
N THR A 126 0.08 16.43 -2.93
CA THR A 126 0.32 14.98 -2.81
C THR A 126 0.00 14.25 -4.11
N LEU A 127 -1.07 14.65 -4.80
CA LEU A 127 -1.51 14.05 -6.06
C LEU A 127 -0.51 14.36 -7.18
N VAL A 128 -0.03 15.61 -7.25
CA VAL A 128 1.03 16.03 -8.18
C VAL A 128 2.33 15.27 -7.91
N ILE A 129 2.78 15.21 -6.66
CA ILE A 129 3.99 14.47 -6.25
C ILE A 129 3.87 13.00 -6.64
N TYR A 130 2.71 12.38 -6.41
CA TYR A 130 2.45 10.99 -6.80
C TYR A 130 2.60 10.78 -8.32
N ILE A 131 2.02 11.66 -9.14
CA ILE A 131 2.16 11.60 -10.62
C ILE A 131 3.62 11.81 -11.03
N LEU A 132 4.31 12.79 -10.43
CA LEU A 132 5.73 13.05 -10.72
C LEU A 132 6.62 11.87 -10.36
N LEU A 133 6.39 11.23 -9.21
CA LEU A 133 7.12 10.03 -8.81
C LEU A 133 6.84 8.86 -9.75
N PHE A 134 5.59 8.70 -10.19
CA PHE A 134 5.22 7.69 -11.18
C PHE A 134 5.91 7.93 -12.53
N ILE A 135 5.92 9.17 -13.02
CA ILE A 135 6.62 9.58 -14.25
C ILE A 135 8.13 9.38 -14.08
N TYR A 136 8.71 9.83 -12.97
CA TYR A 136 10.13 9.66 -12.65
C TYR A 136 10.52 8.19 -12.69
N TRP A 137 9.73 7.31 -12.07
CA TRP A 137 9.94 5.87 -12.14
C TRP A 137 9.86 5.36 -13.58
N LYS A 138 8.83 5.76 -14.32
CA LYS A 138 8.61 5.32 -15.70
C LYS A 138 9.74 5.77 -16.65
N VAL A 139 10.27 6.98 -16.47
CA VAL A 139 11.38 7.53 -17.27
C VAL A 139 12.71 6.88 -16.87
N THR A 140 13.01 6.78 -15.57
CA THR A 140 14.29 6.25 -15.07
C THR A 140 14.44 4.77 -15.36
N LYS A 141 13.37 3.98 -15.18
CA LYS A 141 13.43 2.53 -15.39
C LYS A 141 13.07 2.10 -16.80
N ARG A 142 12.53 3.01 -17.63
CA ARG A 142 12.02 2.70 -18.98
C ARG A 142 11.22 1.39 -19.03
N GLY A 143 10.55 1.06 -17.92
CA GLY A 143 9.83 -0.18 -17.78
C GLY A 143 8.63 -0.12 -18.70
N LYS A 144 8.60 -0.99 -19.72
CA LYS A 144 7.38 -1.21 -20.48
C LYS A 144 6.32 -1.70 -19.49
N LEU A 145 5.10 -1.16 -19.58
CA LEU A 145 3.97 -1.79 -18.91
C LEU A 145 3.92 -3.23 -19.41
N VAL A 146 4.00 -4.18 -18.47
CA VAL A 146 4.06 -5.60 -18.80
C VAL A 146 2.83 -5.93 -19.62
N ARG A 147 3.05 -6.39 -20.84
CA ARG A 147 1.96 -6.82 -21.72
C ARG A 147 1.35 -8.08 -21.12
N ILE A 148 0.03 -8.21 -21.23
CA ILE A 148 -0.71 -9.33 -20.67
C ILE A 148 -0.15 -10.67 -21.16
N GLN A 149 0.33 -10.72 -22.40
CA GLN A 149 0.90 -11.92 -23.03
C GLN A 149 2.28 -12.32 -22.51
N GLU A 150 3.07 -11.36 -22.03
CA GLU A 150 4.43 -11.54 -21.53
C GLU A 150 4.45 -11.70 -20.00
N MET A 151 3.28 -11.76 -19.37
CA MET A 151 3.14 -11.73 -17.93
C MET A 151 3.44 -13.11 -17.33
N ASP A 152 4.64 -13.27 -16.76
CA ASP A 152 4.99 -14.50 -16.05
C ASP A 152 4.32 -14.54 -14.66
N LEU A 153 3.46 -15.54 -14.48
CA LEU A 153 2.71 -15.78 -13.24
C LEU A 153 3.25 -16.96 -12.42
N ILE A 154 4.23 -17.71 -12.94
CA ILE A 154 4.63 -19.01 -12.41
C ILE A 154 6.07 -18.98 -11.89
N ALA A 155 7.02 -18.32 -12.56
CA ALA A 155 8.44 -18.44 -12.18
C ALA A 155 8.74 -18.01 -10.73
N GLY A 156 7.94 -17.11 -10.16
CA GLY A 156 8.09 -16.64 -8.78
C GLY A 156 7.44 -17.53 -7.72
N THR A 157 6.52 -18.44 -8.07
CA THR A 157 5.70 -19.16 -7.07
C THR A 157 6.52 -20.12 -6.24
N LYS A 158 7.52 -20.78 -6.83
CA LYS A 158 8.36 -21.77 -6.15
C LYS A 158 9.07 -21.23 -4.90
N HIS A 159 9.51 -19.97 -4.91
CA HIS A 159 10.13 -19.37 -3.72
C HIS A 159 9.11 -19.20 -2.58
N PHE A 160 7.90 -18.75 -2.90
CA PHE A 160 6.83 -18.58 -1.93
C PHE A 160 6.33 -19.93 -1.40
N GLU A 161 6.20 -20.94 -2.26
CA GLU A 161 5.84 -22.30 -1.85
C GLU A 161 6.86 -22.89 -0.85
N LEU A 162 8.16 -22.66 -1.08
CA LEU A 162 9.22 -23.07 -0.15
C LEU A 162 9.16 -22.30 1.18
N MET A 163 8.88 -21.00 1.14
CA MET A 163 8.67 -20.21 2.35
C MET A 163 7.46 -20.72 3.13
N ASP A 164 6.33 -20.95 2.45
CA ASP A 164 5.10 -21.46 3.05
C ASP A 164 5.34 -22.84 3.65
N ALA A 165 6.05 -23.74 2.97
CA ALA A 165 6.44 -25.04 3.50
C ALA A 165 7.29 -24.91 4.77
N HIS A 166 8.30 -24.03 4.76
CA HIS A 166 9.12 -23.75 5.94
C HIS A 166 8.28 -23.15 7.09
N TYR A 167 7.33 -22.25 6.80
CA TYR A 167 6.42 -21.74 7.83
C TYR A 167 5.55 -22.88 8.37
N GLN A 168 4.94 -23.69 7.52
CA GLN A 168 4.08 -24.80 7.93
C GLN A 168 4.80 -25.83 8.81
N GLU A 169 6.06 -26.17 8.49
CA GLU A 169 6.90 -27.03 9.33
C GLU A 169 7.14 -26.42 10.72
N ASN A 170 7.25 -25.10 10.81
CA ASN A 170 7.51 -24.38 12.05
C ASN A 170 6.23 -23.91 12.78
N ILE A 171 5.03 -24.14 12.21
CA ILE A 171 3.75 -23.90 12.90
C ILE A 171 3.62 -24.94 14.01
N LYS A 172 3.81 -24.50 15.25
CA LYS A 172 3.52 -25.30 16.44
C LYS A 172 2.01 -25.40 16.62
N ILE A 173 1.40 -26.48 16.13
CA ILE A 173 -0.03 -26.75 16.32
C ILE A 173 -0.32 -26.77 17.83
N PRO A 174 -1.28 -25.99 18.36
CA PRO A 174 -1.58 -25.97 19.79
C PRO A 174 -2.07 -27.34 20.25
N ARG A 175 -1.24 -28.04 21.04
CA ARG A 175 -1.53 -29.41 21.50
C ARG A 175 -2.49 -29.40 22.71
N THR A 176 -2.52 -28.33 23.48
CA THR A 176 -3.25 -28.24 24.76
C THR A 176 -4.54 -27.42 24.64
N ARG A 177 -5.60 -27.80 25.37
CA ARG A 177 -6.89 -27.09 25.38
C ARG A 177 -6.76 -25.61 25.77
N ILE A 178 -5.87 -25.30 26.71
CA ILE A 178 -5.58 -23.92 27.14
C ILE A 178 -4.96 -23.13 26.00
N GLN A 179 -4.03 -23.73 25.26
CA GLN A 179 -3.34 -23.09 24.13
C GLN A 179 -4.32 -22.79 22.98
N LYS A 180 -5.25 -23.71 22.70
CA LYS A 180 -6.35 -23.48 21.75
C LYS A 180 -7.31 -22.37 22.17
N LEU A 181 -7.55 -22.22 23.48
CA LEU A 181 -8.37 -21.13 24.01
C LEU A 181 -7.66 -19.78 23.88
N TRP A 182 -6.36 -19.74 24.19
CA TRP A 182 -5.53 -18.54 24.03
C TRP A 182 -5.41 -18.11 22.57
N ASP A 183 -5.20 -19.05 21.64
CA ASP A 183 -5.13 -18.77 20.19
C ASP A 183 -6.48 -18.38 19.57
N TRP A 184 -7.60 -18.66 20.24
CA TRP A 184 -8.92 -18.18 19.80
C TRP A 184 -9.21 -16.75 20.29
N LEU A 185 -8.61 -16.37 21.42
CA LEU A 185 -8.79 -15.06 22.06
C LEU A 185 -7.89 -13.97 21.45
N LEU A 186 -6.73 -14.36 20.90
CA LEU A 186 -5.74 -13.51 20.23
C LEU A 186 -5.93 -13.52 18.70
#